data_AF-A0A843ICX5-F1
#
_entry.id   AF-A0A843ICX5-F1
#
_cell.length_a   1.000
_cell.length_b   1.000
_cell.length_c   1.000
_cell.angle_alpha   90.00
_cell.angle_beta   90.00
_cell.angle_gamma   90.00
#
_symmetry.space_group_name_H-M   'P 1'
#
loop_
_entity.id
_entity.type
_entity.pdbx_description
1 polymer ?
#
loop_
_entity_poly.entity_id
_entity_poly.type
_entity_poly.pdbx_seq_one_letter_code
_entity_poly.pdbx_strand_id
1 'polypeptide(L)'
;MITFITGNEHKVIEAENIFKDYDIKLEHVDLGYMEPQGTLEEVAEFGAKYASHKLNRPVIVEDAGLFIKALNGFPGTYSHYVQDTLGNQGILKLLNNVSDRYAEFRSVIGYCAPNSEPKT
;
A
#
# COMPACT_ATOMS: atom_id res chain seq x y z
N MET A 1 2.51 -20.93 1.77
CA MET A 1 3.33 -19.87 2.37
C MET A 1 3.35 -18.71 1.40
N ILE A 2 3.03 -17.51 1.87
CA ILE A 2 3.02 -16.29 1.07
C ILE A 2 4.08 -15.35 1.65
N THR A 3 4.88 -14.73 0.79
CA THR A 3 5.90 -13.76 1.23
C THR A 3 5.29 -12.36 1.20
N PHE A 4 5.24 -11.64 2.31
CA PHE A 4 4.80 -10.25 2.34
C PHE A 4 6.02 -9.32 2.28
N ILE A 5 6.07 -8.51 1.22
CA ILE A 5 7.13 -7.54 0.98
C ILE A 5 6.69 -6.18 1.52
N THR A 6 7.25 -5.78 2.65
CA THR A 6 7.01 -4.46 3.23
C THR A 6 8.09 -4.11 4.27
N GLY A 7 8.41 -2.82 4.40
CA GLY A 7 9.22 -2.32 5.52
C GLY A 7 8.38 -1.94 6.74
N ASN A 8 7.05 -1.98 6.67
CA ASN A 8 6.16 -1.57 7.75
C ASN A 8 5.74 -2.78 8.61
N GLU A 9 6.34 -2.91 9.79
CA GLU A 9 6.05 -4.00 10.73
C GLU A 9 4.57 -4.04 11.18
N HIS A 10 3.88 -2.90 11.24
CA HIS A 10 2.46 -2.87 11.62
C HIS A 10 1.58 -3.58 10.59
N LYS A 11 1.90 -3.45 9.30
CA LYS A 11 1.19 -4.16 8.22
C LYS A 11 1.39 -5.67 8.32
N VAL A 12 2.59 -6.11 8.70
CA VAL A 12 2.90 -7.53 8.91
C VAL A 12 2.05 -8.09 10.05
N ILE A 13 1.99 -7.39 11.19
CA ILE A 13 1.19 -7.82 12.35
C ILE A 13 -0.31 -7.91 11.99
N GLU A 14 -0.82 -6.94 11.25
CA GLU A 14 -2.22 -6.95 10.77
C GLU A 14 -2.48 -8.15 9.85
N ALA A 15 -1.62 -8.35 8.83
CA ALA A 15 -1.75 -9.45 7.88
C ALA A 15 -1.65 -10.82 8.57
N GLU A 16 -0.72 -11.00 9.51
CA GLU A 16 -0.59 -12.23 10.28
C GLU A 16 -1.85 -12.53 11.10
N ASN A 17 -2.47 -11.50 11.70
CA ASN A 17 -3.70 -11.69 12.46
C ASN A 17 -4.87 -12.12 11.57
N ILE A 18 -5.01 -11.53 10.38
CA ILE A 18 -6.03 -11.92 9.40
C ILE A 18 -5.77 -13.35 8.90
N PHE A 19 -4.53 -13.67 8.54
CA PHE A 19 -4.19 -14.96 7.90
C PHE A 19 -4.21 -16.16 8.86
N LYS A 20 -4.12 -15.95 10.18
CA LYS A 20 -4.31 -17.01 11.18
C LYS A 20 -5.66 -17.71 11.03
N ASP A 21 -6.71 -16.98 10.67
CA ASP A 21 -8.07 -17.53 10.51
C ASP A 21 -8.21 -18.42 9.26
N TYR A 22 -7.23 -18.39 8.34
CA TYR A 22 -7.26 -19.09 7.06
C TYR A 22 -6.16 -20.15 6.90
N ASP A 23 -5.39 -20.45 7.96
CA ASP A 23 -4.21 -21.35 7.92
C ASP A 23 -3.17 -20.95 6.86
N ILE A 24 -3.05 -19.65 6.58
CA ILE A 24 -2.06 -19.10 5.65
C ILE A 24 -0.82 -18.67 6.43
N LYS A 25 0.31 -19.31 6.15
CA LYS A 25 1.62 -18.90 6.69
C LYS A 25 2.19 -17.72 5.91
N LEU A 26 2.49 -16.64 6.63
CA LEU A 26 3.17 -15.45 6.13
C LEU A 26 4.68 -15.53 6.40
N GLU A 27 5.49 -15.15 5.42
CA GLU A 27 6.92 -14.84 5.60
C GLU A 27 7.10 -13.33 5.36
N HIS A 28 7.67 -12.59 6.30
CA HIS A 28 7.97 -11.16 6.11
C HIS A 28 9.36 -10.98 5.50
N VAL A 29 9.45 -10.17 4.45
CA VAL A 29 10.72 -9.76 3.84
C VAL A 29 10.71 -8.26 3.57
N ASP A 30 11.65 -7.52 4.15
CA ASP A 30 11.93 -6.15 3.72
C ASP A 30 12.97 -6.18 2.58
N LEU A 31 12.47 -6.21 1.35
CA LEU A 31 13.31 -6.29 0.14
C LEU A 31 13.78 -4.92 -0.36
N GLY A 32 13.01 -3.87 -0.04
CA GLY A 32 13.04 -2.57 -0.73
C GLY A 32 12.71 -2.69 -2.24
N TYR A 33 11.83 -1.83 -2.73
CA TYR A 33 11.60 -1.68 -4.16
C TYR A 33 11.27 -0.22 -4.51
N MET A 34 11.44 0.13 -5.78
CA MET A 34 11.05 1.44 -6.29
C MET A 34 9.52 1.48 -6.45
N GLU A 35 8.88 2.45 -5.83
CA GLU A 35 7.44 2.72 -6.02
C GLU A 35 7.26 3.72 -7.18
N PRO A 36 6.63 3.32 -8.30
CA PRO A 36 6.36 4.23 -9.40
C PRO A 36 5.35 5.32 -8.97
N GLN A 37 5.40 6.47 -9.61
CA GLN A 37 4.33 7.46 -9.48
C GLN A 37 3.11 6.99 -10.26
N GLY A 38 1.96 6.89 -9.61
CA GLY A 38 0.76 6.31 -10.22
C GLY A 38 -0.38 6.12 -9.24
N THR A 39 -1.32 5.26 -9.62
CA THR A 39 -2.39 4.77 -8.74
C THR A 39 -1.88 3.70 -7.78
N LEU A 40 -2.67 3.36 -6.75
CA LEU A 40 -2.31 2.30 -5.80
C LEU A 40 -2.13 0.96 -6.51
N GLU A 41 -2.97 0.69 -7.51
CA GLU A 41 -2.92 -0.51 -8.35
C GLU A 41 -1.60 -0.58 -9.13
N GLU A 42 -1.19 0.51 -9.78
CA GLU A 42 0.07 0.54 -10.54
C GLU A 42 1.29 0.30 -9.64
N VAL A 43 1.28 0.87 -8.43
CA VAL A 43 2.34 0.65 -7.43
C VAL A 43 2.36 -0.81 -6.96
N ALA A 44 1.20 -1.37 -6.62
CA ALA A 44 1.06 -2.72 -6.11
C ALA A 44 1.39 -3.79 -7.18
N GLU A 45 0.91 -3.62 -8.42
CA GLU A 45 1.24 -4.51 -9.55
C GLU A 45 2.74 -4.53 -9.82
N PHE A 46 3.36 -3.34 -9.87
CA PHE A 46 4.79 -3.22 -10.11
C PHE A 46 5.61 -3.89 -8.99
N GLY A 47 5.29 -3.58 -7.72
CA GLY A 47 5.98 -4.13 -6.56
C GLY A 47 5.88 -5.66 -6.49
N ALA A 48 4.67 -6.20 -6.70
CA ALA A 48 4.42 -7.64 -6.69
C ALA A 48 5.20 -8.35 -7.79
N LYS A 49 5.16 -7.83 -9.03
CA LYS A 49 5.90 -8.41 -10.17
C LYS A 49 7.40 -8.36 -9.93
N TYR A 50 7.93 -7.21 -9.51
CA TYR A 50 9.35 -7.03 -9.20
C TYR A 50 9.83 -8.02 -8.13
N ALA A 51 9.12 -8.11 -7.00
CA ALA A 51 9.54 -8.95 -5.89
C ALA A 51 9.39 -10.46 -6.20
N SER A 52 8.32 -10.86 -6.88
CA SER A 52 8.11 -12.25 -7.33
C SER A 52 9.25 -12.70 -8.25
N HIS A 53 9.62 -11.88 -9.24
CA HIS A 53 10.74 -12.16 -10.14
C HIS A 53 12.07 -12.26 -9.40
N LYS A 54 12.31 -11.38 -8.42
CA LYS A 54 13.59 -11.33 -7.69
C LYS A 54 13.76 -12.49 -6.69
N LEU A 55 12.68 -12.90 -6.04
CA LEU A 55 12.71 -13.97 -5.02
C LEU A 55 12.36 -15.35 -5.58
N ASN A 56 11.76 -15.41 -6.76
CA ASN A 56 11.20 -16.62 -7.36
C ASN A 56 10.22 -17.34 -6.39
N ARG A 57 9.34 -16.57 -5.75
CA ARG A 57 8.35 -17.03 -4.76
C ARG A 57 7.00 -16.34 -4.97
N PRO A 58 5.89 -16.91 -4.49
CA PRO A 58 4.63 -16.18 -4.35
C PRO A 58 4.80 -15.05 -3.34
N VAL A 59 4.43 -13.84 -3.75
CA VAL A 59 4.53 -12.62 -2.94
C VAL A 59 3.21 -11.88 -2.89
N ILE A 60 3.02 -11.13 -1.81
CA ILE A 60 2.09 -10.01 -1.74
C ILE A 60 2.84 -8.73 -1.43
N VAL A 61 2.36 -7.62 -1.97
CA VAL A 61 2.69 -6.25 -1.56
C VAL A 61 1.39 -5.51 -1.29
N GLU A 62 1.45 -4.39 -0.58
CA GLU A 62 0.26 -3.60 -0.28
C GLU A 62 0.60 -2.12 -0.28
N ASP A 63 -0.15 -1.35 -1.06
CA ASP A 63 -0.08 0.11 -1.09
C ASP A 63 -1.40 0.72 -0.62
N ALA A 64 -1.31 1.80 0.14
CA ALA A 64 -2.48 2.42 0.77
C ALA A 64 -2.34 3.95 0.85
N GLY A 65 -3.47 4.64 0.77
CA GLY A 65 -3.50 6.09 0.79
C GLY A 65 -4.82 6.70 1.26
N LEU A 66 -4.74 7.95 1.69
CA LEU A 66 -5.86 8.81 2.04
C LEU A 66 -6.28 9.64 0.81
N PHE A 67 -7.55 9.55 0.44
CA PHE A 67 -8.12 10.26 -0.69
C PHE A 67 -9.17 11.25 -0.20
N ILE A 68 -8.88 12.55 -0.28
CA ILE A 68 -9.80 13.59 0.16
C ILE A 68 -10.51 14.16 -1.05
N LYS A 69 -11.84 14.02 -1.10
CA LYS A 69 -12.63 14.39 -2.28
C LYS A 69 -12.50 15.87 -2.63
N ALA A 70 -12.55 16.75 -1.63
CA ALA A 70 -12.42 18.19 -1.85
C ALA A 70 -11.01 18.62 -2.30
N LEU A 71 -9.99 17.77 -2.14
CA LEU A 71 -8.64 17.99 -2.64
C LEU A 71 -8.36 17.17 -3.91
N ASN A 72 -9.41 16.77 -4.64
CA ASN A 72 -9.33 15.95 -5.86
C ASN A 72 -8.55 14.64 -5.65
N GLY A 73 -8.70 14.02 -4.49
CA GLY A 73 -8.03 12.76 -4.14
C GLY A 73 -6.65 12.91 -3.52
N PHE A 74 -6.09 14.12 -3.42
CA PHE A 74 -4.88 14.38 -2.66
C PHE A 74 -5.08 14.06 -1.16
N PRO A 75 -4.09 13.50 -0.44
CA PRO A 75 -2.73 13.15 -0.89
C PRO A 75 -2.60 11.88 -1.74
N GLY A 76 -3.57 10.98 -1.70
CA GLY A 76 -3.60 9.75 -2.50
C GLY A 76 -2.41 8.84 -2.20
N THR A 77 -1.77 8.32 -3.25
CA THR A 77 -0.58 7.44 -3.16
C THR A 77 0.62 8.10 -2.47
N TYR A 78 0.63 9.43 -2.34
CA TYR A 78 1.69 10.18 -1.67
C TYR A 78 1.42 10.43 -0.19
N SER A 79 0.51 9.66 0.43
CA SER A 79 0.06 9.88 1.81
C SER A 79 1.21 9.89 2.83
N HIS A 80 2.17 8.97 2.71
CA HIS A 80 3.33 8.93 3.60
C HIS A 80 4.16 10.21 3.51
N TYR A 81 4.54 10.61 2.30
CA TYR A 81 5.33 11.82 2.07
C TYR A 81 4.62 13.09 2.58
N VAL A 82 3.30 13.19 2.35
CA VAL A 82 2.51 14.33 2.83
C VAL A 82 2.38 14.32 4.35
N GLN A 83 2.27 13.15 4.97
CA GLN A 83 2.24 13.02 6.42
C GLN A 83 3.57 13.46 7.06
N ASP A 84 4.71 13.08 6.48
CA ASP A 84 6.04 13.46 6.99
C ASP A 84 6.35 14.95 6.84
N THR A 85 5.76 15.60 5.83
CA THR A 85 6.05 16.99 5.51
C THR A 85 5.03 17.96 6.08
N LEU A 86 3.75 17.80 5.73
CA LEU A 86 2.66 18.68 6.13
C LEU A 86 1.97 18.20 7.40
N GLY A 87 1.89 16.88 7.57
CA GLY A 87 1.13 16.22 8.60
C GLY A 87 -0.37 16.57 8.58
N ASN A 88 -1.08 16.07 9.58
CA ASN A 88 -2.51 16.32 9.75
C ASN A 88 -2.85 17.82 9.83
N GLN A 89 -1.97 18.63 10.44
CA GLN A 89 -2.20 20.08 10.55
C GLN A 89 -2.18 20.77 9.18
N GLY A 90 -1.27 20.38 8.29
CA GLY A 90 -1.24 20.91 6.93
C GLY A 90 -2.47 20.49 6.12
N ILE A 91 -2.94 19.24 6.25
CA ILE A 91 -4.19 18.80 5.63
C ILE A 91 -5.39 19.60 6.15
N LEU A 92 -5.51 19.77 7.46
CA LEU A 92 -6.60 20.56 8.06
C LEU A 92 -6.58 22.03 7.62
N LYS A 93 -5.38 22.59 7.40
CA LYS A 93 -5.20 23.93 6.84
C LYS A 93 -5.68 24.01 5.39
N LEU A 94 -5.38 23.01 4.56
CA LEU A 94 -5.89 22.92 3.17
C LEU A 94 -7.41 22.80 3.12
N LEU A 95 -8.01 22.18 4.14
CA LEU A 95 -9.46 22.03 4.26
C LEU A 95 -10.15 23.22 4.94
N ASN A 96 -9.43 24.30 5.26
CA ASN A 96 -10.03 25.44 5.93
C ASN A 96 -11.13 26.08 5.05
N ASN A 97 -12.30 26.36 5.64
CA ASN A 97 -13.51 26.83 4.95
C ASN A 97 -14.04 25.91 3.83
N VAL A 98 -13.59 24.65 3.78
CA VAL A 98 -14.15 23.63 2.89
C VAL A 98 -15.27 22.88 3.62
N SER A 99 -16.47 22.91 3.03
CA SER A 99 -17.67 22.28 3.59
C SER A 99 -17.72 20.76 3.34
N ASP A 100 -17.32 20.29 2.15
CA ASP A 100 -17.21 18.87 1.86
C ASP A 100 -15.91 18.32 2.47
N ARG A 101 -16.04 17.54 3.53
CA ARG A 101 -14.91 16.92 4.24
C ARG A 101 -14.83 15.41 4.04
N TYR A 102 -15.48 14.89 3.00
CA TYR A 102 -15.39 13.48 2.68
C TYR A 102 -13.95 13.10 2.36
N ALA A 103 -13.48 12.05 3.04
CA ALA A 103 -12.21 11.40 2.79
C ALA A 103 -12.36 9.91 3.02
N GLU A 104 -11.56 9.12 2.32
CA GLU A 104 -11.53 7.67 2.45
C GLU A 104 -10.10 7.15 2.40
N PHE A 105 -9.86 6.07 3.14
CA PHE A 105 -8.67 5.27 2.96
C PHE A 105 -8.95 4.19 1.91
N ARG A 106 -8.01 4.03 0.99
CA ARG A 106 -8.00 2.92 0.03
C ARG A 106 -6.72 2.12 0.24
N SER A 107 -6.83 0.81 0.07
CA SER A 107 -5.72 -0.13 0.13
C SER A 107 -5.84 -1.10 -1.03
N VAL A 108 -4.72 -1.40 -1.67
CA VAL A 108 -4.63 -2.37 -2.76
C VAL A 108 -3.56 -3.40 -2.44
N ILE A 109 -3.90 -4.67 -2.58
CA ILE A 109 -2.95 -5.79 -2.39
C ILE A 109 -2.55 -6.30 -3.76
N GLY A 110 -1.26 -6.23 -4.07
CA GLY A 110 -0.71 -6.84 -5.27
C GLY A 110 -0.21 -8.25 -4.97
N TYR A 111 -0.81 -9.27 -5.59
CA TYR A 111 -0.32 -10.65 -5.53
C TYR A 111 0.38 -11.04 -6.83
N CYS A 112 1.52 -11.70 -6.73
CA CYS A 112 2.20 -12.28 -7.89
C CYS A 112 2.86 -13.61 -7.54
N ALA A 113 2.76 -14.57 -8.46
CA ALA A 113 3.46 -15.85 -8.41
C ALA A 113 4.56 -15.91 -9.48
N PRO A 114 5.57 -16.79 -9.34
CA PRO A 114 6.58 -16.96 -10.37
C PRO A 114 5.96 -17.29 -11.73
N ASN A 115 6.49 -16.68 -12.80
CA ASN A 115 6.03 -16.87 -14.18
C ASN A 115 4.54 -16.52 -14.40
N SER A 116 3.98 -15.61 -13.61
CA SER A 116 2.59 -15.15 -13.72
C SER A 116 2.53 -13.61 -13.74
N GLU A 117 1.46 -13.06 -14.31
CA GLU A 117 1.17 -11.62 -14.20
C GLU A 117 0.57 -11.29 -12.82
N PRO A 118 0.83 -10.09 -12.27
CA PRO A 118 0.30 -9.67 -10.98
C PRO A 118 -1.23 -9.50 -11.04
N LYS A 119 -1.86 -9.56 -9.87
CA LYS A 119 -3.27 -9.26 -9.66
C LYS A 119 -3.43 -8.32 -8.47
N THR A 120 -4.30 -7.33 -8.62
CA THR A 120 -4.68 -6.36 -7.58
C THR A 120 -6.17 -6.37 -7.30
#